data_AF-A0A496QR39-F1
#
_entry.id   AF-A0A496QR39-F1
#
_cell.length_a   1.000
_cell.length_b   1.000
_cell.length_c   1.000
_cell.angle_alpha   90.00
_cell.angle_beta   90.00
_cell.angle_gamma   90.00
#
_symmetry.space_group_name_H-M   'P 1'
#
loop_
_entity.id
_entity.type
_entity.pdbx_description
1 polymer ?
#
loop_
_entity_poly.entity_id
_entity_poly.type
_entity_poly.pdbx_seq_one_letter_code
_entity_poly.pdbx_strand_id
1 'polypeptide(L)'
;MDYPLEERRSRKLKELEEQEEYLERSVSELETNYSGLKDIDLTFKLINTKFLIAIELLESIEVTKNSSITDRLTEKAREKSMQAVGMLEELTGEKVSEDQRFLLTESSGYQEAKELFNTLLLRGGGIFFDNKVKNKRNAGLIADAVIGSIRKYLYPDDRYKPLFKTEDLPEFIKNFVKNLFYILAPEHQTGPPDGIEEGEETLYSSDKLKMPLSQAIYYYENEVLPELEKQLRENPGDREIQNNIEMVKQKVEEYKSMKFIPRSTPIVMPKDFYTEGLTGYTADGELLVTVPFPVIFRSGTNLQRLQELVLDDIARKLAGRGVCPELDREYYYLKGLESGRRGSSRTPGFKLNTVKGFRMLKNRYPFLKQLEDRESFKKLLTLVRKSSKKTAQKMLEKAIIQGTDYPERDKIE
;
A
#
# COMPACT_ATOMS: atom_id res chain seq x y z
N MET A 1 13.93 41.96 -33.72
CA MET A 1 13.25 42.19 -32.44
C MET A 1 13.78 41.16 -31.46
N ASP A 2 14.64 41.58 -30.54
CA ASP A 2 15.27 40.66 -29.59
C ASP A 2 14.35 40.47 -28.37
N TYR A 3 13.73 39.30 -28.27
CA TYR A 3 12.98 38.91 -27.07
C TYR A 3 13.93 38.71 -25.88
N PRO A 4 13.50 38.97 -24.64
CA PRO A 4 14.25 38.64 -23.42
C PRO A 4 14.66 37.16 -23.39
N LEU A 5 15.83 36.86 -22.83
CA LEU A 5 16.41 35.50 -22.79
C LEU A 5 15.43 34.46 -22.20
N GLU A 6 14.64 34.83 -21.19
CA GLU A 6 13.63 33.96 -20.58
C GLU A 6 12.49 33.61 -21.54
N GLU A 7 12.04 34.56 -22.35
CA GLU A 7 10.94 34.37 -23.30
C GLU A 7 11.35 33.51 -24.50
N ARG A 8 12.63 33.59 -24.90
CA ARG A 8 13.20 32.70 -25.93
C ARG A 8 13.27 31.25 -25.45
N ARG A 9 13.74 31.05 -24.21
CA ARG A 9 13.84 29.72 -23.61
C ARG A 9 12.47 29.09 -23.40
N SER A 10 11.47 29.84 -22.94
CA SER A 10 10.11 29.32 -22.79
C SER A 10 9.49 28.91 -24.11
N ARG A 11 9.75 29.64 -25.20
CA ARG A 11 9.28 29.29 -26.55
C ARG A 11 9.97 28.03 -27.06
N LYS A 12 11.29 27.97 -26.94
CA LYS A 12 12.09 26.80 -27.33
C LYS A 12 11.70 25.53 -26.56
N LEU A 13 11.46 25.63 -25.26
CA LEU A 13 10.98 24.51 -24.45
C LEU A 13 9.61 24.02 -24.93
N LYS A 14 8.69 24.95 -25.25
CA LYS A 14 7.37 24.62 -25.75
C LYS A 14 7.41 23.94 -27.13
N GLU A 15 8.26 24.43 -28.03
CA GLU A 15 8.51 23.80 -29.33
C GLU A 15 9.04 22.38 -29.18
N LEU A 16 9.98 22.16 -28.25
CA LEU A 16 10.52 20.83 -27.96
C LEU A 16 9.46 19.89 -27.35
N GLU A 17 8.59 20.39 -26.48
CA GLU A 17 7.48 19.61 -25.89
C GLU A 17 6.43 19.22 -26.93
N GLU A 18 6.08 20.14 -27.85
CA GLU A 18 5.18 19.85 -28.98
C GLU A 18 5.80 18.81 -29.94
N GLN A 19 7.11 18.92 -30.19
CA GLN A 19 7.85 17.95 -31.00
C GLN A 19 7.93 16.57 -30.32
N GLU A 20 8.15 16.53 -29.00
CA GLU A 20 8.14 15.30 -28.22
C GLU A 20 6.78 14.59 -28.33
N GLU A 21 5.68 15.31 -28.10
CA GLU A 21 4.33 14.73 -28.15
C GLU A 21 4.00 14.17 -29.55
N TYR A 22 4.41 14.88 -30.60
CA TYR A 22 4.28 14.39 -31.97
C TYR A 22 5.09 13.10 -32.21
N LEU A 23 6.34 13.07 -31.78
CA LEU A 23 7.23 11.92 -31.96
C LEU A 23 6.79 10.70 -31.12
N GLU A 24 6.31 10.89 -29.89
CA GLU A 24 5.78 9.80 -29.05
C GLU A 24 4.57 9.13 -29.72
N ARG A 25 3.63 9.93 -30.24
CA ARG A 25 2.49 9.40 -31.00
C ARG A 25 2.94 8.65 -32.24
N SER A 26 3.87 9.23 -33.02
CA SER A 26 4.37 8.61 -34.25
C SER A 26 5.07 7.27 -33.98
N VAL A 27 5.90 7.18 -32.93
CA VAL A 27 6.57 5.93 -32.55
C VAL A 27 5.55 4.88 -32.08
N SER A 28 4.58 5.26 -31.26
CA SER A 28 3.55 4.35 -30.76
C SER A 28 2.61 3.84 -31.87
N GLU A 29 2.24 4.70 -32.82
CA GLU A 29 1.43 4.32 -33.98
C GLU A 29 2.18 3.33 -34.88
N LEU A 30 3.49 3.53 -35.11
CA LEU A 30 4.31 2.62 -35.90
C LEU A 30 4.47 1.25 -35.24
N GLU A 31 4.73 1.21 -33.93
CA GLU A 31 4.80 -0.05 -33.18
C GLU A 31 3.49 -0.84 -33.29
N THR A 32 2.35 -0.15 -33.24
CA THR A 32 1.02 -0.75 -33.34
C THR A 32 0.73 -1.24 -34.75
N ASN A 33 1.07 -0.45 -35.78
CA ASN A 33 0.76 -0.74 -37.18
C ASN A 33 1.66 -1.83 -37.77
N TYR A 34 2.90 -1.95 -37.29
CA TYR A 34 3.89 -2.88 -37.84
C TYR A 34 4.27 -4.01 -36.87
N SER A 35 3.35 -4.39 -35.96
CA SER A 35 3.50 -5.56 -35.07
C SER A 35 4.80 -5.57 -34.26
N GLY A 36 5.23 -4.40 -33.75
CA GLY A 36 6.42 -4.24 -32.92
C GLY A 36 7.73 -3.98 -33.67
N LEU A 37 7.69 -3.72 -34.99
CA LEU A 37 8.83 -3.16 -35.72
C LEU A 37 9.08 -1.72 -35.28
N LYS A 38 10.29 -1.45 -34.80
CA LYS A 38 10.72 -0.11 -34.38
C LYS A 38 11.41 0.63 -35.53
N ASP A 39 11.01 1.87 -35.74
CA ASP A 39 11.76 2.80 -36.58
C ASP A 39 12.90 3.41 -35.74
N ILE A 40 14.11 2.98 -36.05
CA ILE A 40 15.33 3.37 -35.32
C ILE A 40 15.58 4.88 -35.41
N ASP A 41 15.36 5.49 -36.58
CA ASP A 41 15.64 6.91 -36.80
C ASP A 41 14.63 7.79 -36.07
N LEU A 42 13.35 7.42 -36.08
CA LEU A 42 12.32 8.11 -35.29
C LEU A 42 12.55 7.94 -33.78
N THR A 43 12.98 6.76 -33.36
CA THR A 43 13.29 6.50 -31.94
C THR A 43 14.48 7.33 -31.49
N PHE A 44 15.55 7.45 -32.29
CA PHE A 44 16.67 8.35 -32.00
C PHE A 44 16.26 9.81 -31.96
N LYS A 45 15.41 10.29 -32.88
CA LYS A 45 14.87 11.65 -32.84
C LYS A 45 14.10 11.93 -31.54
N LEU A 46 13.32 10.97 -31.07
CA LEU A 46 12.60 11.09 -29.81
C LEU A 46 13.56 11.12 -28.61
N ILE A 47 14.57 10.25 -28.59
CA ILE A 47 15.64 10.24 -27.57
C ILE A 47 16.36 11.60 -27.53
N ASN A 48 16.76 12.13 -28.67
CA ASN A 48 17.48 13.40 -28.79
C ASN A 48 16.61 14.57 -28.31
N THR A 49 15.33 14.58 -28.67
CA THR A 49 14.36 15.59 -28.22
C THR A 49 14.21 15.57 -26.70
N LYS A 50 14.11 14.36 -26.08
CA LYS A 50 14.03 14.21 -24.62
C LYS A 50 15.30 14.69 -23.91
N PHE A 51 16.50 14.44 -24.47
CA PHE A 51 17.74 15.00 -23.93
C PHE A 51 17.80 16.53 -24.05
N LEU A 52 17.39 17.09 -25.19
CA LEU A 52 17.33 18.55 -25.39
C LEU A 52 16.39 19.24 -24.39
N ILE A 53 15.23 18.65 -24.13
CA ILE A 53 14.30 19.14 -23.09
C ILE A 53 14.96 19.14 -21.71
N ALA A 54 15.61 18.03 -21.34
CA ALA A 54 16.29 17.93 -20.04
C ALA A 54 17.42 18.95 -19.87
N ILE A 55 18.19 19.19 -20.93
CA ILE A 55 19.27 20.16 -20.99
C ILE A 55 18.73 21.60 -20.85
N GLU A 56 17.65 21.94 -21.55
CA GLU A 56 17.03 23.28 -21.48
C GLU A 56 16.39 23.54 -20.10
N LEU A 57 15.82 22.51 -19.46
CA LEU A 57 15.30 22.58 -18.10
C LEU A 57 16.41 22.81 -17.06
N LEU A 58 17.58 22.17 -17.22
CA LEU A 58 18.76 22.42 -16.39
C LEU A 58 19.26 23.86 -16.50
N GLU A 59 19.37 24.39 -17.72
CA GLU A 59 19.75 25.80 -17.92
C GLU A 59 18.74 26.78 -17.30
N SER A 60 17.47 26.40 -17.28
CA SER A 60 16.42 27.21 -16.67
C SER A 60 16.49 27.21 -15.13
N ILE A 61 16.95 26.10 -14.53
CA ILE A 61 17.18 25.98 -13.09
C ILE A 61 18.33 26.89 -12.64
N GLU A 62 19.42 26.98 -13.40
CA GLU A 62 20.56 27.86 -13.07
C GLU A 62 20.17 29.34 -12.97
N VAL A 63 19.18 29.76 -13.77
CA VAL A 63 18.69 31.15 -13.81
C VAL A 63 17.60 31.41 -12.76
N THR A 64 16.83 30.39 -12.40
CA THR A 64 15.65 30.54 -11.52
C THR A 64 16.04 30.50 -10.04
N LYS A 65 15.83 31.60 -9.30
CA LYS A 65 16.14 31.68 -7.85
C LYS A 65 15.05 31.15 -6.91
N ASN A 66 13.91 30.69 -7.45
CA ASN A 66 12.76 30.27 -6.64
C ASN A 66 12.75 28.75 -6.39
N SER A 67 12.96 28.36 -5.12
CA SER A 67 13.08 26.96 -4.67
C SER A 67 11.94 26.02 -5.11
N SER A 68 10.68 26.47 -5.10
CA SER A 68 9.55 25.59 -5.45
C SER A 68 9.44 25.33 -6.96
N ILE A 69 9.93 26.28 -7.77
CA ILE A 69 9.94 26.16 -9.23
C ILE A 69 11.13 25.30 -9.66
N THR A 70 12.30 25.51 -9.04
CA THR A 70 13.49 24.71 -9.31
C THR A 70 13.26 23.23 -9.02
N ASP A 71 12.55 22.88 -7.94
CA ASP A 71 12.23 21.48 -7.61
C ASP A 71 11.38 20.81 -8.71
N ARG A 72 10.35 21.49 -9.21
CA ARG A 72 9.48 20.99 -10.28
C ARG A 72 10.23 20.81 -11.61
N LEU A 73 11.05 21.80 -11.97
CA LEU A 73 11.90 21.73 -13.17
C LEU A 73 12.92 20.60 -13.07
N THR A 74 13.48 20.39 -11.87
CA THR A 74 14.45 19.31 -11.62
C THR A 74 13.81 17.93 -11.75
N GLU A 75 12.59 17.75 -11.23
CA GLU A 75 11.85 16.49 -11.38
C GLU A 75 11.53 16.20 -12.85
N LYS A 76 11.09 17.22 -13.60
CA LYS A 76 10.80 17.08 -15.04
C LYS A 76 12.05 16.79 -15.87
N ALA A 77 13.17 17.48 -15.60
CA ALA A 77 14.45 17.22 -16.26
C ALA A 77 14.94 15.80 -15.99
N ARG A 78 14.80 15.33 -14.75
CA ARG A 78 15.14 13.96 -14.35
C ARG A 78 14.29 12.94 -15.10
N GLU A 79 12.97 13.14 -15.15
CA GLU A 79 12.05 12.24 -15.85
C GLU A 79 12.42 12.07 -17.31
N LYS A 80 12.61 13.18 -18.04
CA LYS A 80 12.98 13.16 -19.47
C LYS A 80 14.35 12.52 -19.72
N SER A 81 15.33 12.83 -18.87
CA SER A 81 16.67 12.20 -18.92
C SER A 81 16.60 10.69 -18.74
N MET A 82 15.77 10.24 -17.80
CA MET A 82 15.60 8.81 -17.50
C MET A 82 14.87 8.06 -18.62
N GLN A 83 13.85 8.66 -19.22
CA GLN A 83 13.15 8.09 -20.37
C GLN A 83 14.10 7.96 -21.57
N ALA A 84 14.88 9.00 -21.87
CA ALA A 84 15.84 9.00 -22.97
C ALA A 84 16.90 7.89 -22.81
N VAL A 85 17.48 7.75 -21.60
CA VAL A 85 18.46 6.69 -21.32
C VAL A 85 17.82 5.30 -21.39
N GLY A 86 16.62 5.12 -20.84
CA GLY A 86 15.93 3.83 -20.91
C GLY A 86 15.64 3.39 -22.34
N MET A 87 15.21 4.31 -23.20
CA MET A 87 15.00 4.04 -24.63
C MET A 87 16.31 3.72 -25.36
N LEU A 88 17.41 4.40 -25.02
CA LEU A 88 18.73 4.13 -25.58
C LEU A 88 19.27 2.76 -25.14
N GLU A 89 19.08 2.39 -23.88
CA GLU A 89 19.40 1.05 -23.34
C GLU A 89 18.57 -0.05 -24.03
N GLU A 90 17.29 0.22 -24.31
CA GLU A 90 16.42 -0.72 -25.02
C GLU A 90 16.89 -0.96 -26.45
N LEU A 91 17.17 0.11 -27.22
CA LEU A 91 17.70 0.00 -28.58
C LEU A 91 19.06 -0.71 -28.65
N THR A 92 19.93 -0.49 -27.66
CA THR A 92 21.27 -1.11 -27.61
C THR A 92 21.27 -2.51 -27.00
N GLY A 93 20.26 -2.83 -26.18
CA GLY A 93 20.08 -4.10 -25.49
C GLY A 93 19.28 -5.15 -26.25
N GLU A 94 18.57 -4.74 -27.32
CA GLU A 94 17.91 -5.69 -28.23
C GLU A 94 18.93 -6.71 -28.79
N LYS A 95 18.48 -7.96 -28.98
CA LYS A 95 19.28 -9.07 -29.51
C LYS A 95 19.54 -8.89 -31.00
N VAL A 96 20.32 -7.87 -31.31
CA VAL A 96 20.74 -7.45 -32.65
C VAL A 96 22.07 -8.15 -32.96
N SER A 97 22.29 -8.59 -34.21
CA SER A 97 23.56 -9.21 -34.61
C SER A 97 24.73 -8.21 -34.45
N GLU A 98 25.97 -8.69 -34.30
CA GLU A 98 27.13 -7.79 -34.12
C GLU A 98 27.25 -6.77 -35.26
N ASP A 99 27.02 -7.18 -36.51
CA ASP A 99 27.05 -6.29 -37.68
C ASP A 99 25.99 -5.17 -37.62
N GLN A 100 24.81 -5.46 -37.09
CA GLN A 100 23.74 -4.47 -36.95
C GLN A 100 23.96 -3.55 -35.74
N ARG A 101 24.68 -4.00 -34.71
CA ARG A 101 25.12 -3.14 -33.60
C ARG A 101 26.10 -2.07 -34.07
N PHE A 102 27.02 -2.42 -34.98
CA PHE A 102 27.92 -1.45 -35.59
C PHE A 102 27.13 -0.35 -36.35
N LEU A 103 26.14 -0.75 -37.15
CA LEU A 103 25.27 0.19 -37.87
C LEU A 103 24.49 1.13 -36.93
N LEU A 104 24.01 0.63 -35.79
CA LEU A 104 23.36 1.46 -34.76
C LEU A 104 24.32 2.48 -34.15
N THR A 105 25.54 2.06 -33.79
CA THR A 105 26.53 2.94 -33.15
C THR A 105 27.17 3.96 -34.09
N GLU A 106 27.20 3.68 -35.40
CA GLU A 106 27.68 4.62 -36.42
C GLU A 106 26.58 5.55 -36.95
N SER A 107 25.31 5.32 -36.58
CA SER A 107 24.20 6.17 -36.99
C SER A 107 24.37 7.60 -36.47
N SER A 108 23.96 8.58 -37.28
CA SER A 108 24.00 10.00 -36.91
C SER A 108 23.16 10.29 -35.66
N GLY A 109 22.00 9.61 -35.53
CA GLY A 109 21.12 9.73 -34.37
C GLY A 109 21.78 9.27 -33.06
N TYR A 110 22.56 8.19 -33.09
CA TYR A 110 23.29 7.70 -31.93
C TYR A 110 24.44 8.63 -31.52
N GLN A 111 25.20 9.16 -32.49
CA GLN A 111 26.27 10.11 -32.20
C GLN A 111 25.73 11.39 -31.57
N GLU A 112 24.61 11.91 -32.09
CA GLU A 112 23.92 13.05 -31.50
C GLU A 112 23.41 12.74 -30.08
N ALA A 113 22.80 11.56 -29.86
CA ALA A 113 22.37 11.12 -28.53
C ALA A 113 23.53 11.08 -27.52
N LYS A 114 24.70 10.58 -27.97
CA LYS A 114 25.93 10.51 -27.15
C LYS A 114 26.47 11.89 -26.81
N GLU A 115 26.49 12.81 -27.76
CA GLU A 115 26.91 14.20 -27.53
C GLU A 115 25.97 14.92 -26.56
N LEU A 116 24.65 14.76 -26.74
CA LEU A 116 23.64 15.33 -25.85
C LEU A 116 23.73 14.72 -24.44
N PHE A 117 23.93 13.41 -24.33
CA PHE A 117 24.14 12.75 -23.05
C PHE A 117 25.40 13.26 -22.33
N ASN A 118 26.52 13.41 -23.04
CA ASN A 118 27.74 14.01 -22.47
C ASN A 118 27.50 15.46 -22.01
N THR A 119 26.76 16.23 -22.80
CA THR A 119 26.39 17.62 -22.46
C THR A 119 25.53 17.66 -21.19
N LEU A 120 24.57 16.75 -21.06
CA LEU A 120 23.74 16.60 -19.87
C LEU A 120 24.59 16.26 -18.63
N LEU A 121 25.56 15.35 -18.76
CA LEU A 121 26.46 14.97 -17.67
C LEU A 121 27.35 16.14 -17.22
N LEU A 122 27.94 16.87 -18.18
CA LEU A 122 28.80 18.03 -17.90
C LEU A 122 28.04 19.15 -17.16
N ARG A 123 26.73 19.25 -17.39
CA ARG A 123 25.84 20.21 -16.72
C ARG A 123 25.27 19.72 -15.39
N GLY A 124 25.81 18.64 -14.83
CA GLY A 124 25.41 18.11 -13.53
C GLY A 124 24.20 17.18 -13.54
N GLY A 125 23.68 16.82 -14.72
CA GLY A 125 22.60 15.82 -14.87
C GLY A 125 22.99 14.41 -14.41
N GLY A 126 24.27 14.15 -14.16
CA GLY A 126 24.77 12.88 -13.60
C GLY A 126 24.08 12.45 -12.30
N ILE A 127 23.62 13.42 -11.49
CA ILE A 127 22.91 13.17 -10.22
C ILE A 127 21.56 12.47 -10.46
N PHE A 128 20.94 12.63 -11.64
CA PHE A 128 19.65 12.02 -11.98
C PHE A 128 19.71 10.50 -12.08
N PHE A 129 20.88 9.98 -12.44
CA PHE A 129 21.16 8.55 -12.66
C PHE A 129 21.68 7.85 -11.41
N ASP A 130 21.98 8.58 -10.33
CA ASP A 130 22.43 7.98 -9.09
C ASP A 130 21.26 7.26 -8.39
N ASN A 131 21.37 5.92 -8.27
CA ASN A 131 20.43 5.07 -7.54
C ASN A 131 20.20 5.55 -6.09
N LYS A 132 21.16 6.28 -5.51
CA LYS A 132 21.00 6.92 -4.19
C LYS A 132 19.86 7.94 -4.16
N VAL A 133 19.56 8.63 -5.25
CA VAL A 133 18.47 9.63 -5.31
C VAL A 133 17.10 8.97 -5.42
N LYS A 134 16.97 7.86 -6.16
CA LYS A 134 15.74 7.03 -6.14
C LYS A 134 15.52 6.40 -4.76
N ASN A 135 16.58 5.85 -4.17
CA ASN A 135 16.54 5.29 -2.82
C ASN A 135 16.20 6.36 -1.78
N LYS A 136 16.70 7.60 -1.91
CA LYS A 136 16.37 8.69 -0.99
C LYS A 136 14.90 9.12 -1.07
N ARG A 137 14.34 9.28 -2.29
CA ARG A 137 12.91 9.57 -2.47
C ARG A 137 12.04 8.45 -1.90
N ASN A 138 12.34 7.20 -2.23
CA ASN A 138 11.57 6.05 -1.76
C ASN A 138 11.73 5.84 -0.26
N ALA A 139 12.94 6.01 0.29
CA ALA A 139 13.20 5.99 1.73
C ALA A 139 12.41 7.08 2.46
N GLY A 140 12.32 8.29 1.90
CA GLY A 140 11.50 9.37 2.45
C GLY A 140 10.01 9.03 2.48
N LEU A 141 9.48 8.48 1.39
CA LEU A 141 8.08 8.04 1.31
C LEU A 141 7.79 6.90 2.29
N ILE A 142 8.69 5.91 2.40
CA ILE A 142 8.55 4.80 3.34
C ILE A 142 8.64 5.31 4.79
N ALA A 143 9.61 6.16 5.11
CA ALA A 143 9.78 6.71 6.45
C ALA A 143 8.56 7.55 6.88
N ASP A 144 8.03 8.41 6.00
CA ASP A 144 6.82 9.19 6.29
C ASP A 144 5.59 8.28 6.44
N ALA A 145 5.46 7.23 5.61
CA ALA A 145 4.38 6.25 5.74
C ALA A 145 4.45 5.54 7.11
N VAL A 146 5.61 4.99 7.48
CA VAL A 146 5.84 4.28 8.75
C VAL A 146 5.55 5.19 9.95
N ILE A 147 6.13 6.39 10.01
CA ILE A 147 5.91 7.33 11.12
C ILE A 147 4.45 7.78 11.16
N GLY A 148 3.89 8.11 10.00
CA GLY A 148 2.51 8.56 9.90
C GLY A 148 1.52 7.48 10.32
N SER A 149 1.81 6.21 10.03
CA SER A 149 0.98 5.07 10.44
C SER A 149 1.13 4.78 11.92
N ILE A 150 2.36 4.76 12.45
CA ILE A 150 2.58 4.61 13.89
C ILE A 150 1.88 5.74 14.64
N ARG A 151 2.11 7.01 14.30
CA ARG A 151 1.46 8.14 14.99
C ARG A 151 -0.07 8.11 14.91
N LYS A 152 -0.64 7.52 13.86
CA LYS A 152 -2.10 7.38 13.70
C LYS A 152 -2.69 6.41 14.73
N TYR A 153 -1.97 5.34 15.07
CA TYR A 153 -2.46 4.27 15.97
C TYR A 153 -1.79 4.23 17.35
N LEU A 154 -0.67 4.95 17.52
CA LEU A 154 0.14 5.00 18.76
C LEU A 154 -0.60 5.68 19.91
N TYR A 155 -1.47 6.63 19.58
CA TYR A 155 -2.45 7.13 20.54
C TYR A 155 -3.59 6.12 20.57
N PRO A 156 -4.02 5.67 21.76
CA PRO A 156 -5.27 4.94 21.89
C PRO A 156 -6.39 5.70 21.15
N ASP A 157 -7.46 5.02 20.75
CA ASP A 157 -8.64 5.63 20.12
C ASP A 157 -9.36 6.68 21.02
N ASP A 158 -8.72 7.13 22.10
CA ASP A 158 -8.92 8.31 22.96
C ASP A 158 -8.93 9.67 22.22
N ARG A 159 -9.43 9.72 20.99
CA ARG A 159 -10.20 10.92 20.60
C ARG A 159 -11.48 11.04 21.41
N TYR A 160 -11.88 9.96 22.08
CA TYR A 160 -12.77 9.99 23.24
C TYR A 160 -11.95 9.87 24.53
N LYS A 161 -11.05 10.83 24.82
CA LYS A 161 -10.97 11.21 26.24
C LYS A 161 -12.41 11.49 26.64
N PRO A 162 -12.98 10.87 27.70
CA PRO A 162 -14.26 11.34 28.21
C PRO A 162 -14.13 12.86 28.33
N LEU A 163 -14.98 13.58 27.59
CA LEU A 163 -14.84 15.03 27.37
C LEU A 163 -14.69 15.79 28.69
N PHE A 164 -15.10 15.19 29.81
CA PHE A 164 -14.96 15.69 31.15
C PHE A 164 -14.76 14.52 32.14
N LYS A 165 -13.58 14.44 32.77
CA LYS A 165 -13.48 13.76 34.08
C LYS A 165 -13.88 14.77 35.14
N THR A 166 -15.00 14.53 35.83
CA THR A 166 -15.50 15.39 36.92
C THR A 166 -14.53 15.48 38.10
N GLU A 167 -13.56 14.58 38.16
CA GLU A 167 -12.50 14.50 39.17
C GLU A 167 -11.41 15.56 38.97
N ASP A 168 -11.18 16.01 37.74
CA ASP A 168 -10.15 17.01 37.40
C ASP A 168 -10.65 18.47 37.51
N LEU A 169 -11.93 18.67 37.87
CA LEU A 169 -12.56 20.00 37.97
C LEU A 169 -12.41 20.60 39.38
N PRO A 170 -12.21 21.93 39.49
CA PRO A 170 -12.29 22.65 40.76
C PRO A 170 -13.65 22.42 41.46
N GLU A 171 -13.67 22.33 42.79
CA GLU A 171 -14.85 21.95 43.60
C GLU A 171 -16.09 22.80 43.34
N PHE A 172 -15.92 24.09 43.05
CA PHE A 172 -17.03 24.99 42.70
C PHE A 172 -17.71 24.58 41.37
N ILE A 173 -16.94 24.14 40.36
CA ILE A 173 -17.47 23.69 39.07
C ILE A 173 -18.08 22.28 39.21
N LYS A 174 -17.46 21.42 40.03
CA LYS A 174 -17.95 20.07 40.32
C LYS A 174 -19.37 20.11 40.89
N ASN A 175 -19.64 21.01 41.84
CA ASN A 175 -20.97 21.20 42.42
C ASN A 175 -21.99 21.75 41.41
N PHE A 176 -21.55 22.64 40.51
CA PHE A 176 -22.41 23.22 39.49
C PHE A 176 -22.82 22.19 38.41
N VAL A 177 -21.85 21.40 37.93
CA VAL A 177 -22.09 20.33 36.94
C VAL A 177 -22.94 19.20 37.53
N LYS A 178 -22.71 18.84 38.80
CA LYS A 178 -23.50 17.82 39.52
C LYS A 178 -24.98 18.22 39.68
N ASN A 179 -25.25 19.52 39.87
CA ASN A 179 -26.61 20.04 40.04
C ASN A 179 -27.36 20.24 38.71
N LEU A 180 -26.70 20.68 37.64
CA LEU A 180 -27.35 20.94 36.34
C LEU A 180 -27.35 19.75 35.37
N PHE A 181 -26.35 18.87 35.43
CA PHE A 181 -26.12 17.82 34.44
C PHE A 181 -25.77 16.47 35.08
N TYR A 182 -26.58 16.02 36.05
CA TYR A 182 -26.39 14.76 36.79
C TYR A 182 -26.16 13.52 35.88
N ILE A 183 -26.74 13.50 34.68
CA ILE A 183 -26.64 12.35 33.74
C ILE A 183 -25.31 12.34 32.95
N LEU A 184 -24.66 13.49 32.75
CA LEU A 184 -23.44 13.61 31.93
C LEU A 184 -22.13 13.49 32.74
N ALA A 185 -22.25 13.32 34.06
CA ALA A 185 -21.14 13.47 35.00
C ALA A 185 -21.07 12.36 36.07
N PRO A 186 -21.13 11.05 35.71
CA PRO A 186 -20.94 9.99 36.69
C PRO A 186 -19.56 10.11 37.35
N GLU A 187 -19.53 10.03 38.68
CA GLU A 187 -18.28 9.92 39.45
C GLU A 187 -17.68 8.53 39.21
N HIS A 188 -16.33 8.42 39.15
CA HIS A 188 -15.61 7.18 38.85
C HIS A 188 -15.86 6.60 37.45
N GLN A 189 -15.71 7.45 36.42
CA GLN A 189 -15.62 6.96 35.04
C GLN A 189 -14.37 6.09 34.90
N THR A 190 -14.54 4.77 35.00
CA THR A 190 -13.56 3.82 34.48
C THR A 190 -13.40 4.12 33.00
N GLY A 191 -12.17 4.33 32.55
CA GLY A 191 -11.89 4.40 31.12
C GLY A 191 -12.42 3.15 30.41
N PRO A 192 -12.63 3.20 29.08
CA PRO A 192 -12.85 1.96 28.34
C PRO A 192 -11.74 0.97 28.72
N PRO A 193 -12.04 -0.34 28.83
CA PRO A 193 -11.03 -1.32 29.19
C PRO A 193 -9.85 -1.18 28.23
N ASP A 194 -8.69 -0.83 28.78
CA ASP A 194 -7.44 -0.88 28.02
C ASP A 194 -7.29 -2.33 27.56
N GLY A 195 -7.03 -2.53 26.26
CA GLY A 195 -6.95 -3.87 25.70
C GLY A 195 -5.85 -4.70 26.39
N ILE A 196 -5.75 -5.97 26.04
CA ILE A 196 -4.86 -6.92 26.73
C ILE A 196 -3.39 -6.52 26.57
N GLU A 197 -2.72 -6.27 27.69
CA GLU A 197 -1.30 -5.96 27.73
C GLU A 197 -0.43 -7.23 27.59
N GLU A 198 0.85 -7.05 27.32
CA GLU A 198 1.75 -8.19 27.18
C GLU A 198 1.94 -8.92 28.51
N GLY A 199 1.72 -10.24 28.49
CA GLY A 199 1.77 -11.08 29.69
C GLY A 199 0.40 -11.35 30.30
N GLU A 200 -0.64 -10.63 29.87
CA GLU A 200 -2.04 -10.86 30.24
C GLU A 200 -2.80 -11.69 29.19
N GLU A 201 -2.08 -12.31 28.23
CA GLU A 201 -2.68 -13.14 27.18
C GLU A 201 -3.48 -14.30 27.80
N THR A 202 -4.77 -14.34 27.48
CA THR A 202 -5.66 -15.45 27.84
C THR A 202 -5.81 -16.39 26.65
N LEU A 203 -5.67 -17.68 26.93
CA LEU A 203 -6.00 -18.74 25.97
C LEU A 203 -7.48 -19.03 26.08
N TYR A 204 -8.20 -18.83 24.98
CA TYR A 204 -9.60 -19.20 24.86
C TYR A 204 -9.72 -20.50 24.06
N SER A 205 -10.62 -21.37 24.49
CA SER A 205 -11.04 -22.55 23.76
C SER A 205 -12.53 -22.46 23.48
N SER A 206 -12.93 -22.78 22.24
CA SER A 206 -14.33 -22.90 21.86
C SER A 206 -14.51 -24.16 21.04
N ASP A 207 -15.55 -24.94 21.32
CA ASP A 207 -15.92 -26.12 20.54
C ASP A 207 -16.55 -25.77 19.18
N LYS A 208 -16.78 -24.46 18.94
CA LYS A 208 -17.44 -23.93 17.76
C LYS A 208 -16.66 -22.76 17.17
N LEU A 209 -16.59 -22.70 15.84
CA LEU A 209 -15.95 -21.64 15.07
C LEU A 209 -16.99 -20.96 14.16
N LYS A 210 -16.95 -19.63 14.08
CA LYS A 210 -17.69 -18.86 13.06
C LYS A 210 -16.82 -18.74 11.81
N MET A 211 -17.31 -19.20 10.66
CA MET A 211 -16.59 -19.12 9.38
C MET A 211 -17.53 -18.71 8.23
N PRO A 212 -16.99 -18.16 7.13
CA PRO A 212 -17.77 -17.85 5.94
C PRO A 212 -18.51 -19.08 5.41
N LEU A 213 -19.73 -18.90 4.92
CA LEU A 213 -20.59 -19.97 4.37
C LEU A 213 -19.86 -20.80 3.31
N SER A 214 -19.12 -20.14 2.42
CA SER A 214 -18.31 -20.76 1.37
C SER A 214 -17.26 -21.72 1.94
N GLN A 215 -16.56 -21.29 2.99
CA GLN A 215 -15.57 -22.12 3.71
C GLN A 215 -16.24 -23.26 4.48
N ALA A 216 -17.40 -23.02 5.09
CA ALA A 216 -18.15 -24.06 5.80
C ALA A 216 -18.61 -25.19 4.87
N ILE A 217 -19.14 -24.84 3.69
CA ILE A 217 -19.51 -25.83 2.66
C ILE A 217 -18.27 -26.64 2.28
N TYR A 218 -17.16 -25.96 1.97
CA TYR A 218 -15.92 -26.62 1.61
C TYR A 218 -15.42 -27.59 2.70
N TYR A 219 -15.44 -27.16 3.97
CA TYR A 219 -15.05 -27.98 5.12
C TYR A 219 -15.93 -29.24 5.25
N TYR A 220 -17.25 -29.08 5.18
CA TYR A 220 -18.15 -30.24 5.27
C TYR A 220 -17.98 -31.22 4.11
N GLU A 221 -17.78 -30.72 2.88
CA GLU A 221 -17.64 -31.56 1.69
C GLU A 221 -16.30 -32.27 1.58
N ASN A 222 -15.20 -31.61 1.95
CA ASN A 222 -13.85 -32.09 1.65
C ASN A 222 -13.13 -32.68 2.87
N GLU A 223 -13.57 -32.36 4.08
CA GLU A 223 -12.95 -32.87 5.31
C GLU A 223 -13.91 -33.79 6.07
N VAL A 224 -15.08 -33.28 6.48
CA VAL A 224 -16.01 -34.03 7.36
C VAL A 224 -16.67 -35.22 6.67
N LEU A 225 -17.26 -35.04 5.48
CA LEU A 225 -17.93 -36.13 4.77
C LEU A 225 -16.97 -37.27 4.40
N PRO A 226 -15.78 -37.01 3.82
CA PRO A 226 -14.83 -38.07 3.49
C PRO A 226 -14.35 -38.84 4.72
N GLU A 227 -14.16 -38.17 5.86
CA GLU A 227 -13.76 -38.82 7.10
C GLU A 227 -14.86 -39.73 7.65
N LEU A 228 -16.12 -39.27 7.69
CA LEU A 228 -17.25 -40.10 8.09
C LEU A 228 -17.47 -41.29 7.13
N GLU A 229 -17.30 -41.09 5.82
CA GLU A 229 -17.39 -42.18 4.84
C GLU A 229 -16.22 -43.18 4.95
N LYS A 230 -15.06 -42.75 5.43
CA LYS A 230 -13.96 -43.66 5.78
C LYS A 230 -14.29 -44.48 7.03
N GLN A 231 -14.78 -43.82 8.09
CA GLN A 231 -15.20 -44.50 9.32
C GLN A 231 -16.35 -45.50 9.07
N LEU A 232 -17.29 -45.16 8.19
CA LEU A 232 -18.36 -46.07 7.78
C LEU A 232 -17.83 -47.29 7.01
N ARG A 233 -16.79 -47.12 6.18
CA ARG A 233 -16.14 -48.25 5.51
C ARG A 233 -15.44 -49.19 6.48
N GLU A 234 -14.87 -48.64 7.55
CA GLU A 234 -14.24 -49.42 8.63
C GLU A 234 -15.29 -50.14 9.50
N ASN A 235 -16.45 -49.52 9.74
CA ASN A 235 -17.57 -50.09 10.51
C ASN A 235 -18.93 -49.90 9.81
N PRO A 236 -19.27 -50.75 8.82
CA PRO A 236 -20.44 -50.55 7.95
C PRO A 236 -21.81 -50.73 8.64
N GLY A 237 -21.84 -51.30 9.84
CA GLY A 237 -23.06 -51.51 10.63
C GLY A 237 -23.41 -50.39 11.61
N ASP A 238 -22.58 -49.35 11.71
CA ASP A 238 -22.79 -48.28 12.68
C ASP A 238 -23.87 -47.28 12.21
N ARG A 239 -25.01 -47.30 12.90
CA ARG A 239 -26.15 -46.41 12.62
C ARG A 239 -25.86 -44.96 12.96
N GLU A 240 -24.97 -44.68 13.92
CA GLU A 240 -24.65 -43.30 14.29
C GLU A 240 -23.88 -42.60 13.17
N ILE A 241 -22.91 -43.30 12.55
CA ILE A 241 -22.12 -42.77 11.44
C ILE A 241 -23.01 -42.53 10.21
N GLN A 242 -23.92 -43.45 9.90
CA GLN A 242 -24.87 -43.30 8.79
C GLN A 242 -25.78 -42.06 8.99
N ASN A 243 -26.36 -41.91 10.19
CA ASN A 243 -27.18 -40.75 10.54
C ASN A 243 -26.38 -39.43 10.47
N ASN A 244 -25.12 -39.45 10.92
CA ASN A 244 -24.24 -38.27 10.86
C ASN A 244 -23.92 -37.87 9.41
N ILE A 245 -23.68 -38.83 8.51
CA ILE A 245 -23.47 -38.56 7.08
C ILE A 245 -24.71 -37.92 6.46
N GLU A 246 -25.90 -38.45 6.74
CA GLU A 246 -27.16 -37.89 6.25
C GLU A 246 -27.38 -36.47 6.76
N MET A 247 -27.16 -36.24 8.06
CA MET A 247 -27.27 -34.91 8.66
C MET A 247 -26.30 -33.91 8.04
N VAL A 248 -25.04 -34.30 7.80
CA VAL A 248 -24.05 -33.42 7.17
C VAL A 248 -24.41 -33.13 5.71
N LYS A 249 -24.86 -34.14 4.94
CA LYS A 249 -25.34 -33.93 3.56
C LYS A 249 -26.52 -32.98 3.51
N GLN A 250 -27.48 -33.12 4.43
CA GLN A 250 -28.63 -32.22 4.53
C GLN A 250 -28.20 -30.78 4.85
N LYS A 251 -27.25 -30.58 5.77
CA LYS A 251 -26.69 -29.26 6.09
C LYS A 251 -25.96 -28.62 4.91
N VAL A 252 -25.19 -29.40 4.14
CA VAL A 252 -24.50 -28.89 2.94
C VAL A 252 -25.51 -28.43 1.90
N GLU A 253 -26.56 -29.20 1.65
CA GLU A 253 -27.64 -28.79 0.74
C GLU A 253 -28.38 -27.56 1.23
N GLU A 254 -28.66 -27.48 2.54
CA GLU A 254 -29.24 -26.28 3.15
C GLU A 254 -28.36 -25.06 2.89
N TYR A 255 -27.06 -25.15 3.15
CA TYR A 255 -26.09 -24.06 2.96
C TYR A 255 -25.93 -23.66 1.49
N LYS A 256 -25.95 -24.61 0.55
CA LYS A 256 -25.94 -24.33 -0.89
C LYS A 256 -27.23 -23.66 -1.36
N SER A 257 -28.37 -24.00 -0.75
CA SER A 257 -29.68 -23.44 -1.10
C SER A 257 -29.89 -22.01 -0.58
N MET A 258 -29.09 -21.58 0.40
CA MET A 258 -29.16 -20.22 0.95
C MET A 258 -28.70 -19.18 -0.10
N LYS A 259 -29.68 -18.58 -0.80
CA LYS A 259 -29.45 -17.45 -1.70
C LYS A 259 -29.52 -16.14 -0.92
N PHE A 260 -28.43 -15.37 -0.94
CA PHE A 260 -28.37 -14.06 -0.30
C PHE A 260 -28.94 -12.97 -1.20
N ILE A 261 -29.91 -12.20 -0.67
CA ILE A 261 -30.42 -10.98 -1.28
C ILE A 261 -30.06 -9.83 -0.32
N PRO A 262 -29.12 -8.93 -0.66
CA PRO A 262 -28.83 -7.76 0.16
C PRO A 262 -30.09 -6.90 0.23
N ARG A 263 -30.68 -6.76 1.41
CA ARG A 263 -31.87 -5.92 1.62
C ARG A 263 -31.44 -4.47 1.82
N SER A 264 -32.20 -3.56 1.23
CA SER A 264 -32.01 -2.10 1.32
C SER A 264 -32.60 -1.47 2.59
N THR A 265 -33.35 -2.22 3.40
CA THR A 265 -33.99 -1.72 4.63
C THR A 265 -33.59 -2.55 5.85
N PRO A 266 -33.18 -1.90 6.97
CA PRO A 266 -32.90 -2.61 8.22
C PRO A 266 -34.22 -3.15 8.81
N ILE A 267 -34.18 -4.39 9.28
CA ILE A 267 -35.33 -5.02 9.95
C ILE A 267 -35.46 -4.40 11.34
N VAL A 268 -36.66 -3.91 11.68
CA VAL A 268 -37.00 -3.55 13.07
C VAL A 268 -37.23 -4.85 13.82
N MET A 269 -36.25 -5.25 14.63
CA MET A 269 -36.31 -6.50 15.39
C MET A 269 -37.12 -6.31 16.67
N PRO A 270 -38.06 -7.21 17.00
CA PRO A 270 -38.75 -7.21 18.29
C PRO A 270 -37.76 -7.40 19.45
N LYS A 271 -38.08 -6.83 20.62
CA LYS A 271 -37.24 -6.81 21.83
C LYS A 271 -36.79 -8.19 22.34
N ASP A 272 -37.48 -9.26 21.94
CA ASP A 272 -37.27 -10.62 22.44
C ASP A 272 -36.69 -11.59 21.37
N PHE A 273 -36.19 -11.07 20.24
CA PHE A 273 -35.56 -11.90 19.21
C PHE A 273 -34.08 -12.12 19.54
N TYR A 274 -33.68 -13.37 19.80
CA TYR A 274 -32.28 -13.75 20.05
C TYR A 274 -31.41 -13.46 18.82
N THR A 275 -30.69 -12.34 18.85
CA THR A 275 -29.87 -11.82 17.74
C THR A 275 -28.45 -12.39 17.69
N GLU A 276 -27.98 -13.11 18.71
CA GLU A 276 -26.63 -13.70 18.72
C GLU A 276 -26.43 -14.78 17.65
N GLY A 277 -27.50 -15.44 17.21
CA GLY A 277 -27.45 -16.54 16.25
C GLY A 277 -27.60 -16.14 14.78
N LEU A 278 -28.06 -14.91 14.47
CA LEU A 278 -28.66 -14.66 13.14
C LEU A 278 -27.82 -13.91 12.12
N THR A 279 -26.85 -13.06 12.47
CA THR A 279 -26.10 -12.35 11.42
C THR A 279 -24.73 -11.88 11.88
N GLY A 280 -23.70 -12.68 11.64
CA GLY A 280 -22.37 -12.15 11.38
C GLY A 280 -22.17 -12.10 9.88
N TYR A 281 -21.74 -10.97 9.32
CA TYR A 281 -21.29 -10.91 7.93
C TYR A 281 -19.78 -10.69 7.92
N THR A 282 -19.09 -11.24 6.92
CA THR A 282 -17.71 -10.86 6.64
C THR A 282 -17.66 -9.40 6.15
N ALA A 283 -16.47 -8.79 6.16
CA ALA A 283 -16.28 -7.46 5.56
C ALA A 283 -16.67 -7.43 4.06
N ASP A 284 -16.64 -8.58 3.40
CA ASP A 284 -17.05 -8.77 2.00
C ASP A 284 -18.56 -9.03 1.82
N GLY A 285 -19.33 -9.14 2.91
CA GLY A 285 -20.77 -9.35 2.90
C GLY A 285 -21.21 -10.82 2.84
N GLU A 286 -20.31 -11.77 3.08
CA GLU A 286 -20.65 -13.20 3.16
C GLU A 286 -21.22 -13.55 4.53
N LEU A 287 -22.18 -14.48 4.58
CA LEU A 287 -22.77 -14.94 5.84
C LEU A 287 -21.74 -15.75 6.65
N LEU A 288 -21.61 -15.46 7.94
CA LEU A 288 -20.85 -16.25 8.89
C LEU A 288 -21.77 -17.30 9.52
N VAL A 289 -21.42 -18.57 9.37
CA VAL A 289 -22.11 -19.71 9.98
C VAL A 289 -21.27 -20.30 11.10
N THR A 290 -21.94 -20.83 12.12
CA THR A 290 -21.26 -21.46 13.27
C THR A 290 -21.12 -22.95 13.01
N VAL A 291 -19.87 -23.43 12.95
CA VAL A 291 -19.50 -24.82 12.68
C VAL A 291 -18.92 -25.42 13.97
N PRO A 292 -19.24 -26.68 14.34
CA PRO A 292 -18.64 -27.38 15.47
C PRO A 292 -17.20 -27.81 15.11
N PHE A 293 -16.29 -26.86 15.19
CA PHE A 293 -14.86 -27.05 14.98
C PHE A 293 -14.12 -26.51 16.20
N PRO A 294 -13.46 -27.37 16.99
CA PRO A 294 -12.78 -26.94 18.20
C PRO A 294 -11.58 -26.08 17.83
N VAL A 295 -11.54 -24.87 18.39
CA VAL A 295 -10.47 -23.91 18.17
C VAL A 295 -9.89 -23.44 19.49
N ILE A 296 -8.57 -23.34 19.51
CA ILE A 296 -7.83 -22.65 20.56
C ILE A 296 -7.29 -21.39 19.92
N PHE A 297 -7.65 -20.24 20.46
CA PHE A 297 -7.14 -18.96 20.00
C PHE A 297 -6.61 -18.15 21.17
N ARG A 298 -5.55 -17.39 20.90
CA ARG A 298 -5.03 -16.42 21.87
C ARG A 298 -5.80 -15.13 21.72
N SER A 299 -6.05 -14.48 22.84
CA SER A 299 -6.68 -13.17 22.90
C SER A 299 -5.94 -12.10 22.07
N GLY A 300 -4.66 -12.33 21.78
CA GLY A 300 -3.76 -11.34 21.18
C GLY A 300 -3.37 -10.27 22.18
N THR A 301 -2.43 -9.41 21.79
CA THR A 301 -1.98 -8.27 22.59
C THR A 301 -2.25 -6.97 21.86
N ASN A 302 -2.35 -5.88 22.62
CA ASN A 302 -2.40 -4.53 22.06
C ASN A 302 -1.26 -4.24 21.08
N LEU A 303 -0.06 -4.77 21.36
CA LEU A 303 1.10 -4.62 20.47
C LEU A 303 0.87 -5.28 19.10
N GLN A 304 0.36 -6.52 19.08
CA GLN A 304 0.05 -7.25 17.85
C GLN A 304 -1.02 -6.53 17.04
N ARG A 305 -2.10 -6.09 17.69
CA ARG A 305 -3.15 -5.28 17.04
C ARG A 305 -2.57 -4.00 16.41
N LEU A 306 -1.73 -3.29 17.17
CA LEU A 306 -1.05 -2.08 16.68
C LEU A 306 -0.17 -2.37 15.48
N GLN A 307 0.58 -3.46 15.54
CA GLN A 307 1.47 -3.91 14.48
C GLN A 307 0.68 -4.17 13.19
N GLU A 308 -0.37 -5.00 13.24
CA GLU A 308 -1.23 -5.30 12.09
C GLU A 308 -1.82 -4.03 11.45
N LEU A 309 -2.38 -3.14 12.28
CA LEU A 309 -2.95 -1.87 11.81
C LEU A 309 -1.91 -0.98 11.13
N VAL A 310 -0.69 -0.93 11.66
CA VAL A 310 0.42 -0.16 11.08
C VAL A 310 0.85 -0.76 9.75
N LEU A 311 1.04 -2.08 9.68
CA LEU A 311 1.43 -2.78 8.45
C LEU A 311 0.42 -2.57 7.33
N ASP A 312 -0.88 -2.69 7.63
CA ASP A 312 -1.96 -2.48 6.69
C ASP A 312 -2.04 -1.04 6.17
N ASP A 313 -1.85 -0.07 7.05
CA ASP A 313 -1.89 1.36 6.68
C ASP A 313 -0.64 1.76 5.87
N ILE A 314 0.53 1.16 6.13
CA ILE A 314 1.73 1.36 5.31
C ILE A 314 1.50 0.88 3.88
N ALA A 315 0.99 -0.35 3.71
CA ALA A 315 0.70 -0.90 2.38
C ALA A 315 -0.28 0.00 1.61
N ARG A 316 -1.35 0.46 2.27
CA ARG A 316 -2.33 1.39 1.68
C ARG A 316 -1.74 2.75 1.31
N LYS A 317 -0.89 3.32 2.17
CA LYS A 317 -0.28 4.64 1.93
C LYS A 317 0.75 4.61 0.80
N LEU A 318 1.46 3.51 0.62
CA LEU A 318 2.51 3.38 -0.39
C LEU A 318 1.97 2.92 -1.75
N ALA A 319 0.79 2.31 -1.80
CA ALA A 319 0.13 1.92 -3.03
C ALA A 319 -0.18 3.14 -3.94
N GLY A 320 0.19 3.02 -5.21
CA GLY A 320 0.04 4.06 -6.23
C GLY A 320 1.10 5.18 -6.18
N ARG A 321 2.15 5.07 -5.35
CA ARG A 321 3.16 6.13 -5.16
C ARG A 321 4.49 5.89 -5.89
N GLY A 322 4.62 4.84 -6.70
CA GLY A 322 5.86 4.54 -7.43
C GLY A 322 6.94 3.86 -6.58
N VAL A 323 6.62 3.42 -5.35
CA VAL A 323 7.58 2.81 -4.42
C VAL A 323 7.76 1.32 -4.71
N CYS A 324 6.67 0.63 -5.10
CA CYS A 324 6.63 -0.78 -5.46
C CYS A 324 5.72 -0.96 -6.68
N PRO A 325 6.26 -1.23 -7.88
CA PRO A 325 5.50 -1.41 -9.11
C PRO A 325 4.48 -2.53 -9.04
N GLU A 326 4.79 -3.64 -8.34
CA GLU A 326 3.85 -4.76 -8.19
C GLU A 326 2.60 -4.34 -7.40
N LEU A 327 2.81 -3.61 -6.30
CA LEU A 327 1.73 -3.05 -5.47
C LEU A 327 0.93 -1.99 -6.25
N ASP A 328 1.61 -1.16 -7.03
CA ASP A 328 0.99 -0.11 -7.83
C ASP A 328 0.13 -0.71 -8.93
N ARG A 329 0.57 -1.79 -9.59
CA ARG A 329 -0.23 -2.54 -10.58
C ARG A 329 -1.52 -3.07 -9.97
N GLU A 330 -1.46 -3.67 -8.78
CA GLU A 330 -2.67 -4.15 -8.08
C GLU A 330 -3.60 -2.99 -7.74
N TYR A 331 -3.06 -1.88 -7.25
CA TYR A 331 -3.83 -0.67 -6.94
C TYR A 331 -4.51 -0.06 -8.18
N TYR A 332 -3.81 0.04 -9.31
CA TYR A 332 -4.37 0.56 -10.56
C TYR A 332 -5.37 -0.40 -11.19
N TYR A 333 -5.13 -1.71 -11.11
CA TYR A 333 -6.10 -2.73 -11.52
C TYR A 333 -7.41 -2.58 -10.73
N LEU A 334 -7.34 -2.44 -9.40
CA LEU A 334 -8.52 -2.22 -8.53
C LEU A 334 -9.24 -0.89 -8.76
N LYS A 335 -8.55 0.08 -9.36
CA LYS A 335 -9.11 1.36 -9.80
C LYS A 335 -9.78 1.24 -11.18
N GLY A 336 -9.31 0.30 -12.01
CA GLY A 336 -9.79 0.07 -13.37
C GLY A 336 -11.19 -0.55 -13.45
N LEU A 337 -11.81 -0.42 -14.62
CA LEU A 337 -13.12 -1.01 -14.92
C LEU A 337 -13.04 -2.54 -15.04
N GLU A 338 -11.86 -3.07 -15.39
CA GLU A 338 -11.58 -4.49 -15.59
C GLU A 338 -11.69 -5.33 -14.31
N SER A 339 -11.70 -4.71 -13.12
CA SER A 339 -11.80 -5.41 -11.84
C SER A 339 -13.22 -5.94 -11.52
N GLY A 340 -14.13 -6.03 -12.50
CA GLY A 340 -15.45 -6.68 -12.41
C GLY A 340 -16.58 -5.85 -11.77
N ARG A 341 -17.59 -6.50 -11.16
CA ARG A 341 -18.78 -5.88 -10.50
C ARG A 341 -18.47 -4.79 -9.44
N ARG A 342 -17.18 -4.62 -9.11
CA ARG A 342 -16.58 -3.69 -8.15
C ARG A 342 -15.68 -2.62 -8.82
N GLY A 343 -15.62 -2.59 -10.15
CA GLY A 343 -14.81 -1.73 -11.03
C GLY A 343 -15.35 -0.31 -11.14
N SER A 344 -15.08 0.46 -10.11
CA SER A 344 -14.96 1.94 -10.04
C SER A 344 -14.89 2.30 -8.57
N SER A 345 -13.98 1.66 -7.83
CA SER A 345 -13.85 1.95 -6.41
C SER A 345 -13.39 3.40 -6.27
N ARG A 346 -14.23 4.27 -5.69
CA ARG A 346 -13.76 5.59 -5.20
C ARG A 346 -12.68 5.41 -4.11
N THR A 347 -12.54 4.21 -3.56
CA THR A 347 -11.61 3.85 -2.50
C THR A 347 -10.88 2.51 -2.79
N PRO A 348 -9.98 2.47 -3.79
CA PRO A 348 -9.26 1.24 -4.15
C PRO A 348 -8.39 0.71 -3.00
N GLY A 349 -7.90 1.58 -2.12
CA GLY A 349 -7.09 1.21 -0.96
C GLY A 349 -7.81 0.31 0.07
N PHE A 350 -9.14 0.29 0.15
CA PHE A 350 -9.86 -0.64 1.03
C PHE A 350 -10.06 -2.04 0.44
N LYS A 351 -9.86 -2.19 -0.88
CA LYS A 351 -9.96 -3.48 -1.58
C LYS A 351 -8.60 -4.14 -1.79
N LEU A 352 -7.53 -3.41 -1.52
CA LEU A 352 -6.16 -3.87 -1.68
C LEU A 352 -5.89 -5.01 -0.68
N ASN A 353 -5.27 -6.09 -1.15
CA ASN A 353 -4.77 -7.12 -0.26
C ASN A 353 -3.50 -6.59 0.45
N THR A 354 -3.70 -5.98 1.62
CA THR A 354 -2.62 -5.32 2.38
C THR A 354 -1.54 -6.30 2.83
N VAL A 355 -1.90 -7.53 3.18
CA VAL A 355 -0.94 -8.57 3.59
C VAL A 355 0.00 -8.93 2.44
N LYS A 356 -0.55 -9.18 1.25
CA LYS A 356 0.23 -9.46 0.04
C LYS A 356 1.05 -8.23 -0.37
N GLY A 357 0.45 -7.05 -0.32
CA GLY A 357 1.10 -5.78 -0.65
C GLY A 357 2.29 -5.46 0.25
N PHE A 358 2.15 -5.67 1.57
CA PHE A 358 3.25 -5.50 2.51
C PHE A 358 4.36 -6.53 2.28
N ARG A 359 4.02 -7.79 1.93
CA ARG A 359 5.01 -8.80 1.57
C ARG A 359 5.85 -8.39 0.35
N MET A 360 5.22 -7.79 -0.67
CA MET A 360 5.92 -7.25 -1.84
C MET A 360 6.87 -6.11 -1.45
N LEU A 361 6.40 -5.17 -0.63
CA LEU A 361 7.22 -4.08 -0.11
C LEU A 361 8.42 -4.60 0.68
N LYS A 362 8.23 -5.62 1.53
CA LYS A 362 9.26 -6.26 2.34
C LYS A 362 10.35 -6.94 1.51
N ASN A 363 9.98 -7.57 0.40
CA ASN A 363 10.95 -8.20 -0.51
C ASN A 363 11.84 -7.15 -1.18
N ARG A 364 11.29 -5.98 -1.50
CA ARG A 364 12.01 -4.88 -2.15
C ARG A 364 12.81 -4.01 -1.17
N TYR A 365 12.30 -3.83 0.05
CA TYR A 365 12.91 -3.06 1.12
C TYR A 365 13.05 -3.94 2.37
N PRO A 366 14.17 -4.69 2.50
CA PRO A 366 14.36 -5.65 3.60
C PRO A 366 14.25 -5.03 5.00
N PHE A 367 14.53 -3.74 5.14
CA PHE A 367 14.33 -2.96 6.37
C PHE A 367 12.93 -3.15 6.98
N LEU A 368 11.89 -3.29 6.14
CA LEU A 368 10.52 -3.46 6.61
C LEU A 368 10.28 -4.76 7.38
N LYS A 369 11.18 -5.75 7.30
CA LYS A 369 11.13 -6.97 8.14
C LYS A 369 11.16 -6.64 9.63
N GLN A 370 11.85 -5.57 10.02
CA GLN A 370 11.92 -5.12 11.41
C GLN A 370 10.57 -4.67 11.97
N LEU A 371 9.59 -4.34 11.11
CA LEU A 371 8.23 -4.02 11.55
C LEU A 371 7.42 -5.27 11.93
N GLU A 372 7.81 -6.47 11.47
CA GLU A 372 7.21 -7.75 11.86
C GLU A 372 7.83 -8.29 13.15
N ASP A 373 9.09 -7.93 13.43
CA ASP A 373 9.75 -8.30 14.68
C ASP A 373 9.23 -7.48 15.87
N ARG A 374 8.90 -8.17 16.97
CA ARG A 374 8.23 -7.56 18.14
C ARG A 374 9.15 -6.60 18.87
N GLU A 375 10.42 -6.97 19.06
CA GLU A 375 11.38 -6.13 19.79
C GLU A 375 11.75 -4.88 18.99
N SER A 376 12.00 -5.06 17.70
CA SER A 376 12.30 -3.97 16.78
C SER A 376 11.12 -3.00 16.64
N PHE A 377 9.88 -3.51 16.56
CA PHE A 377 8.69 -2.69 16.53
C PHE A 377 8.53 -1.86 17.81
N LYS A 378 8.75 -2.45 19.00
CA LYS A 378 8.75 -1.69 20.28
C LYS A 378 9.77 -0.56 20.29
N LYS A 379 11.01 -0.83 19.87
CA LYS A 379 12.06 0.20 19.76
C LYS A 379 11.57 1.34 18.87
N LEU A 380 10.96 1.03 17.73
CA LEU A 380 10.41 2.03 16.83
C LEU A 380 9.25 2.84 17.46
N LEU A 381 8.33 2.20 18.19
CA LEU A 381 7.26 2.91 18.92
C LEU A 381 7.86 3.91 19.92
N THR A 382 8.89 3.50 20.67
CA THR A 382 9.56 4.40 21.63
C THR A 382 10.28 5.56 20.94
N LEU A 383 10.92 5.32 19.80
CA LEU A 383 11.57 6.34 18.98
C LEU A 383 10.55 7.37 18.49
N VAL A 384 9.41 6.93 17.97
CA VAL A 384 8.34 7.82 17.47
C VAL A 384 7.68 8.59 18.60
N ARG A 385 7.54 8.00 19.81
CA ARG A 385 7.03 8.68 21.02
C ARG A 385 7.97 9.80 21.48
N LYS A 386 9.29 9.53 21.55
CA LYS A 386 10.28 10.45 22.14
C LYS A 386 10.81 11.51 21.16
N SER A 387 10.60 11.33 19.86
CA SER A 387 11.21 12.17 18.81
C SER A 387 10.17 13.02 18.07
N SER A 388 10.58 14.21 17.60
CA SER A 388 9.75 14.99 16.67
C SER A 388 9.58 14.26 15.33
N LYS A 389 8.49 14.52 14.60
CA LYS A 389 8.21 13.87 13.31
C LYS A 389 9.40 13.98 12.35
N LYS A 390 9.98 15.18 12.22
CA LYS A 390 11.10 15.44 11.31
C LYS A 390 12.38 14.68 11.70
N THR A 391 12.71 14.61 12.99
CA THR A 391 13.88 13.85 13.48
C THR A 391 13.69 12.35 13.26
N ALA A 392 12.54 11.80 13.63
CA ALA A 392 12.24 10.38 13.41
C ALA A 392 12.31 10.03 11.92
N GLN A 393 11.83 10.92 11.04
CA GLN A 393 11.85 10.72 9.60
C GLN A 393 13.26 10.67 9.05
N LYS A 394 14.12 11.64 9.40
CA LYS A 394 15.53 11.62 8.98
C LYS A 394 16.28 10.38 9.47
N MET A 395 16.02 9.93 10.69
CA MET A 395 16.63 8.72 11.26
C MET A 395 16.20 7.47 10.48
N LEU A 396 14.91 7.34 10.18
CA LEU A 396 14.39 6.22 9.40
C LEU A 396 14.85 6.26 7.94
N GLU A 397 14.88 7.43 7.30
CA GLU A 397 15.41 7.59 5.95
C GLU A 397 16.86 7.10 5.86
N LYS A 398 17.70 7.48 6.83
CA LYS A 398 19.09 7.03 6.91
C LYS A 398 19.17 5.51 7.10
N ALA A 399 18.37 4.94 7.99
CA ALA A 399 18.33 3.50 8.24
C ALA A 399 17.88 2.70 7.01
N ILE A 400 16.86 3.17 6.29
CA ILE A 400 16.37 2.54 5.06
C ILE A 400 17.43 2.58 3.95
N ILE A 401 18.15 3.69 3.80
CA ILE A 401 19.22 3.83 2.81
C ILE A 401 20.43 2.94 3.16
N GLN A 402 20.77 2.84 4.44
CA GLN A 402 21.92 2.07 4.92
C GLN A 402 21.61 0.58 5.10
N GLY A 403 20.33 0.18 5.13
CA GLY A 403 19.91 -1.20 5.38
C GLY A 403 20.20 -1.68 6.80
N THR A 404 20.33 -0.76 7.76
CA THR A 404 20.71 -1.05 9.15
C THR A 404 19.51 -1.09 10.09
N ASP A 405 19.71 -1.60 11.31
CA ASP A 405 18.71 -1.55 12.39
C ASP A 405 18.33 -0.12 12.80
N TYR A 406 17.18 0.01 13.47
CA TYR A 406 16.69 1.30 13.98
C TYR A 406 17.78 1.99 14.80
N PRO A 407 18.20 3.21 14.43
CA PRO A 407 19.24 3.92 15.17
C PRO A 407 18.74 4.25 16.57
N GLU A 408 19.49 3.85 17.59
CA GLU A 408 19.29 4.30 18.96
C GLU A 408 19.65 5.78 19.06
N ARG A 409 18.87 6.53 19.84
CA ARG A 409 19.04 8.00 20.00
C ARG A 409 20.45 8.36 20.51
N ASP A 410 21.11 7.45 21.21
CA ASP A 410 22.40 7.68 21.87
C ASP A 410 23.62 7.51 20.94
N LYS A 411 23.42 7.19 19.66
CA LYS A 411 24.53 6.97 18.70
C LYS A 411 24.73 8.09 17.67
N ILE A 412 24.04 9.22 17.79
CA ILE A 412 24.17 10.32 16.84
C ILE A 412 24.03 11.66 17.57
N GLU A 413 25.15 12.17 18.08
CA GLU A 413 25.44 13.61 18.10
C GLU A 413 26.23 13.97 16.84
#